data_AF-A0A916LEE9-F1
#
_entry.id   AF-A0A916LEE9-F1
#
_cell.length_a   1.000
_cell.length_b   1.000
_cell.length_c   1.000
_cell.angle_alpha   90.00
_cell.angle_beta   90.00
_cell.angle_gamma   90.00
#
_symmetry.space_group_name_H-M   'P 1'
#
loop_
_entity.id
_entity.type
_entity.pdbx_description
1 polymer ?
#
loop_
_entity_poly.entity_id
_entity_poly.type
_entity_poly.pdbx_seq_one_letter_code
_entity_poly.pdbx_strand_id
1 'polypeptide(L)'
;MFCVSTATRENLQPLIFGLSQMISDYNAARPVAVPRRPVIRPIPVDDSGFTVEPDGHGGFVVSGARPERWIDQTNFDNDEAVGYLADRLARLGVEEELLRLGARSGCAVTIGEMTFDWEPQTPAGEPVAMSGRGTDPRLDSNKRVGAAERKAARSRRREHGDG
;
A
#
# COMPACT_ATOMS: atom_id res chain seq x y z
N MET A 1 -9.19 68.08 27.55
CA MET A 1 -10.64 68.33 27.32
C MET A 1 -10.74 69.12 26.02
N PHE A 2 -11.54 68.65 25.06
CA PHE A 2 -11.74 69.33 23.77
C PHE A 2 -13.15 69.91 23.73
N CYS A 3 -13.28 71.23 23.56
CA CYS A 3 -14.58 71.87 23.36
C CYS A 3 -14.92 71.80 21.87
N VAL A 4 -15.92 71.00 21.49
CA VAL A 4 -16.29 70.78 20.08
C VAL A 4 -17.75 71.09 19.82
N SER A 5 -18.06 71.55 18.61
CA SER A 5 -19.43 71.77 18.14
C SER A 5 -19.62 71.13 16.77
N THR A 6 -20.55 70.19 16.67
CA THR A 6 -20.84 69.47 15.42
C THR A 6 -21.74 70.28 14.48
N ALA A 7 -22.55 71.18 15.02
CA ALA A 7 -23.44 72.05 14.24
C ALA A 7 -22.66 73.14 13.48
N THR A 8 -21.63 73.72 14.11
CA THR A 8 -20.77 74.77 13.51
C THR A 8 -19.47 74.21 12.92
N ARG A 9 -19.21 72.91 13.10
CA ARG A 9 -17.96 72.20 12.73
C ARG A 9 -16.70 72.77 13.39
N GLU A 10 -16.85 73.47 14.50
CA GLU A 10 -15.74 74.09 15.22
C GLU A 10 -14.96 73.07 16.05
N ASN A 11 -13.65 73.26 16.12
CA ASN A 11 -12.70 72.47 16.94
C ASN A 11 -12.65 70.96 16.67
N LEU A 12 -13.17 70.50 15.53
CA LEU A 12 -13.08 69.09 15.13
C LEU A 12 -11.66 68.68 14.75
N GLN A 13 -10.87 69.57 14.15
CA GLN A 13 -9.47 69.30 13.77
C GLN A 13 -8.58 68.99 15.01
N PRO A 14 -8.55 69.84 16.07
CA PRO A 14 -7.85 69.52 17.31
C PRO A 14 -8.26 68.19 17.96
N LEU A 15 -9.55 67.81 17.88
CA LEU A 15 -10.03 66.53 18.38
C LEU A 15 -9.45 65.35 17.59
N ILE A 16 -9.40 65.45 16.27
CA ILE A 16 -8.83 64.41 15.39
C ILE A 16 -7.34 64.21 15.70
N PHE A 17 -6.58 65.29 15.84
CA PHE A 17 -5.16 65.20 16.22
C PHE A 17 -4.96 64.62 17.63
N GLY A 18 -5.81 64.99 18.57
CA GLY A 18 -5.80 64.40 19.91
C GLY A 18 -6.05 62.89 19.90
N LEU A 19 -7.03 62.43 19.10
CA LEU A 19 -7.33 61.01 18.92
C LEU A 19 -6.18 60.27 18.24
N SER A 20 -5.58 60.85 17.20
CA SER A 20 -4.44 60.23 16.50
C SER A 20 -3.23 60.05 17.42
N GLN A 21 -2.98 61.02 18.32
CA GLN A 21 -1.90 60.90 19.30
C GLN A 21 -2.17 59.76 20.28
N MET A 22 -3.39 59.67 20.82
CA MET A 22 -3.77 58.58 21.72
C MET A 22 -3.66 57.20 21.08
N ILE A 23 -4.06 57.06 19.81
CA ILE A 23 -3.93 55.79 19.07
C ILE A 23 -2.46 55.46 18.83
N SER A 24 -1.63 56.46 18.53
CA SER A 24 -0.20 56.26 18.31
C SER A 24 0.50 55.79 19.59
N ASP A 25 0.22 56.45 20.72
CA ASP A 25 0.75 56.07 22.03
C ASP A 25 0.28 54.68 22.45
N TYR A 26 -1.01 54.36 22.22
CA TYR A 26 -1.56 53.03 22.47
C TYR A 26 -0.88 51.95 21.63
N ASN A 27 -0.64 52.21 20.34
CA ASN A 27 0.04 51.26 19.46
C ASN A 27 1.52 51.10 19.82
N ALA A 28 2.19 52.17 20.24
CA ALA A 28 3.59 52.12 20.68
C ALA A 28 3.76 51.34 21.99
N ALA A 29 2.77 51.40 22.89
CA ALA A 29 2.76 50.66 24.15
C ALA A 29 2.38 49.17 23.99
N ARG A 30 1.88 48.76 22.82
CA ARG A 30 1.51 47.36 22.57
C ARG A 30 2.77 46.52 22.36
N PRO A 31 2.90 45.36 23.04
CA PRO A 31 3.99 44.45 22.78
C PRO A 31 3.89 43.94 21.34
N VAL A 32 5.03 43.93 20.63
CA VAL A 32 5.12 43.43 19.25
C VAL A 32 4.64 41.98 19.23
N ALA A 33 3.62 41.70 18.41
CA ALA A 33 3.10 40.36 18.23
C ALA A 33 4.22 39.47 17.67
N VAL A 34 4.71 38.53 18.49
CA VAL A 34 5.73 37.59 18.05
C VAL A 34 5.11 36.68 16.97
N PRO A 35 5.62 36.67 15.73
CA PRO A 35 5.08 35.81 14.69
C PRO A 35 5.29 34.36 15.13
N ARG A 36 4.18 33.62 15.31
CA ARG A 36 4.24 32.19 15.60
C ARG A 36 4.77 31.46 14.38
N ARG A 37 5.77 30.58 14.56
CA ARG A 37 6.27 29.73 13.47
C ARG A 37 5.09 28.95 12.85
N PRO A 38 4.91 28.98 11.52
CA PRO A 38 3.89 28.18 10.89
C PRO A 38 4.20 26.70 11.12
N VAL A 39 3.25 25.97 11.71
CA VAL A 39 3.34 24.52 11.87
C VAL A 39 2.97 23.89 10.53
N ILE A 40 3.97 23.43 9.78
CA ILE A 40 3.74 22.63 8.58
C ILE A 40 3.25 21.26 9.05
N ARG A 41 2.00 20.93 8.71
CA ARG A 41 1.45 19.59 8.87
C ARG A 41 1.53 18.91 7.51
N PRO A 42 2.31 17.82 7.35
CA PRO A 42 2.27 17.03 6.13
C PRO A 42 0.85 16.53 5.92
N ILE A 43 0.31 16.71 4.72
CA ILE A 43 -0.92 16.07 4.31
C ILE A 43 -0.57 14.57 4.15
N PRO A 44 -1.31 13.64 4.76
CA PRO A 44 -1.11 12.23 4.49
C PRO A 44 -1.40 12.02 3.01
N VAL A 45 -0.37 11.69 2.22
CA VAL A 45 -0.57 11.20 0.87
C VAL A 45 -1.08 9.78 1.03
N ASP A 46 -2.28 9.52 0.55
CA ASP A 46 -2.82 8.16 0.48
C ASP A 46 -2.08 7.41 -0.64
N ASP A 47 -0.84 7.00 -0.36
CA ASP A 47 0.03 6.23 -1.26
C ASP A 47 -0.41 4.76 -1.36
N SER A 48 -1.62 4.41 -0.90
CA SER A 48 -2.12 3.03 -0.96
C SER A 48 -2.60 2.61 -2.35
N GLY A 49 -2.87 3.57 -3.24
CA GLY A 49 -3.37 3.31 -4.59
C GLY A 49 -2.30 2.73 -5.52
N PHE A 50 -2.62 1.59 -6.14
CA PHE A 50 -1.95 1.09 -7.33
C PHE A 50 -3.00 0.90 -8.43
N THR A 51 -2.57 0.88 -9.68
CA THR A 51 -3.41 0.64 -10.86
C THR A 51 -2.75 -0.39 -11.73
N VAL A 52 -3.53 -1.32 -12.28
CA VAL A 52 -3.04 -2.34 -13.21
C VAL A 52 -3.75 -2.16 -14.55
N GLU A 53 -2.97 -1.96 -15.61
CA GLU A 53 -3.47 -1.77 -16.96
C GLU A 53 -2.83 -2.78 -17.93
N PRO A 54 -3.56 -3.30 -18.92
CA PRO A 54 -2.98 -4.18 -19.93
C PRO A 54 -2.05 -3.41 -20.88
N ASP A 55 -0.91 -3.98 -21.25
CA ASP A 55 0.08 -3.37 -22.14
C ASP A 55 -0.27 -3.47 -23.65
N GLY A 56 -1.32 -4.20 -23.98
CA GLY A 56 -1.77 -4.47 -25.36
C GLY A 56 -1.05 -5.60 -26.08
N HIS A 57 0.03 -6.15 -25.52
CA HIS A 57 0.83 -7.27 -26.04
C HIS A 57 0.63 -8.58 -25.26
N GLY A 58 -0.26 -8.57 -24.25
CA GLY A 58 -0.59 -9.72 -23.42
C GLY A 58 0.11 -9.72 -22.06
N GLY A 59 0.79 -8.61 -21.73
CA GLY A 59 1.29 -8.30 -20.40
C GLY A 59 0.48 -7.21 -19.70
N PHE A 60 0.95 -6.83 -18.53
CA PHE A 60 0.31 -5.83 -17.66
C PHE A 60 1.33 -4.85 -17.11
N VAL A 61 0.92 -3.61 -16.92
CA VAL A 61 1.68 -2.54 -16.30
C VAL A 61 1.04 -2.19 -14.96
N VAL A 62 1.83 -2.28 -13.89
CA VAL A 62 1.42 -1.87 -12.55
C VAL A 62 2.04 -0.52 -12.25
N SER A 63 1.20 0.49 -12.04
CA SER A 63 1.62 1.85 -11.67
C SER A 63 1.22 2.16 -10.24
N GLY A 64 2.09 2.82 -9.49
CA GLY A 64 1.79 3.25 -8.12
C GLY A 64 3.03 3.59 -7.30
N ALA A 65 2.91 4.59 -6.42
CA ALA A 65 4.04 5.10 -5.65
C ALA A 65 4.70 4.03 -4.75
N ARG A 66 3.92 3.13 -4.15
CA ARG A 66 4.45 2.03 -3.31
C ARG A 66 5.14 0.92 -4.11
N PRO A 67 4.50 0.29 -5.11
CA PRO A 67 5.13 -0.79 -5.86
C PRO A 67 6.39 -0.29 -6.59
N GLU A 68 6.36 0.89 -7.21
CA GLU A 68 7.54 1.48 -7.87
C GLU A 68 8.67 1.72 -6.86
N ARG A 69 8.37 2.33 -5.70
CA ARG A 69 9.38 2.56 -4.67
C ARG A 69 9.99 1.25 -4.13
N TRP A 70 9.23 0.17 -4.07
CA TRP A 70 9.78 -1.13 -3.67
C TRP A 70 10.69 -1.72 -4.72
N ILE A 71 10.37 -1.57 -6.00
CA ILE A 71 11.26 -1.96 -7.10
C ILE A 71 12.58 -1.21 -6.97
N ASP A 72 12.55 0.12 -6.82
CA ASP A 72 13.77 0.93 -6.69
C ASP A 72 14.62 0.59 -5.46
N GLN A 73 13.98 0.10 -4.39
CA GLN A 73 14.65 -0.27 -3.14
C GLN A 73 15.14 -1.71 -3.11
N THR A 74 14.74 -2.55 -4.07
CA THR A 74 15.04 -3.98 -4.05
C THR A 74 16.35 -4.25 -4.78
N ASN A 75 17.25 -4.99 -4.14
CA ASN A 75 18.42 -5.53 -4.80
C ASN A 75 18.07 -6.87 -5.48
N PHE A 76 17.99 -6.87 -6.81
CA PHE A 76 17.60 -8.04 -7.60
C PHE A 76 18.69 -9.11 -7.69
N ASP A 77 19.94 -8.82 -7.31
CA ASP A 77 21.01 -9.83 -7.20
C ASP A 77 20.87 -10.71 -5.94
N ASN A 78 19.88 -10.43 -5.09
CA ASN A 78 19.60 -11.19 -3.87
C ASN A 78 18.22 -11.86 -3.94
N ASP A 79 18.23 -13.19 -4.11
CA ASP A 79 17.02 -14.02 -4.17
C ASP A 79 16.08 -13.81 -2.98
N GLU A 80 16.61 -13.57 -1.77
CA GLU A 80 15.80 -13.31 -0.58
C GLU A 80 15.06 -11.97 -0.67
N ALA A 81 15.71 -10.94 -1.23
CA ALA A 81 15.10 -9.63 -1.42
C ALA A 81 14.02 -9.67 -2.50
N VAL A 82 14.23 -10.45 -3.56
CA VAL A 82 13.23 -10.70 -4.61
C VAL A 82 12.01 -11.45 -4.05
N GLY A 83 12.23 -12.50 -3.26
CA GLY A 83 11.14 -13.22 -2.59
C GLY A 83 10.34 -12.31 -1.64
N TYR A 84 11.04 -11.44 -0.89
CA TYR A 84 10.37 -10.49 -0.01
C TYR A 84 9.57 -9.41 -0.76
N LEU A 85 10.05 -8.98 -1.94
CA LEU A 85 9.30 -8.09 -2.82
C LEU A 85 8.01 -8.76 -3.30
N ALA A 86 8.08 -10.03 -3.74
CA ALA A 86 6.89 -10.80 -4.17
C ALA A 86 5.84 -10.85 -3.04
N ASP A 87 6.25 -11.20 -1.82
CA ASP A 87 5.36 -11.19 -0.65
C ASP A 87 4.70 -9.82 -0.39
N ARG A 88 5.43 -8.71 -0.60
CA ARG A 88 4.88 -7.37 -0.43
C ARG A 88 3.87 -7.01 -1.52
N LEU A 89 4.13 -7.38 -2.77
CA LEU A 89 3.20 -7.17 -3.89
C LEU A 89 1.92 -8.00 -3.72
N ALA A 90 2.05 -9.24 -3.26
CA ALA A 90 0.92 -10.10 -2.91
C ALA A 90 0.05 -9.44 -1.81
N ARG A 91 0.66 -8.95 -0.73
CA ARG A 91 -0.04 -8.24 0.36
C ARG A 91 -0.67 -6.91 -0.06
N LEU A 92 -0.13 -6.27 -1.10
CA LEU A 92 -0.70 -5.06 -1.67
C LEU A 92 -1.96 -5.36 -2.50
N GLY A 93 -2.14 -6.60 -2.96
CA GLY A 93 -3.28 -7.03 -3.79
C GLY A 93 -3.00 -6.98 -5.29
N VAL A 94 -1.73 -6.82 -5.70
CA VAL A 94 -1.36 -6.76 -7.13
C VAL A 94 -1.66 -8.08 -7.84
N GLU A 95 -1.41 -9.22 -7.18
CA GLU A 95 -1.73 -10.55 -7.73
C GLU A 95 -3.24 -10.76 -7.93
N GLU A 96 -4.05 -10.33 -6.96
CA GLU A 96 -5.51 -10.44 -7.04
C GLU A 96 -6.06 -9.61 -8.20
N GLU A 97 -5.51 -8.40 -8.40
CA GLU A 97 -5.91 -7.51 -9.49
C GLU A 97 -5.49 -8.06 -10.86
N LEU A 98 -4.28 -8.63 -10.98
CA LEU A 98 -3.83 -9.32 -12.18
C LEU A 98 -4.73 -10.52 -12.51
N LEU A 99 -5.07 -11.34 -11.52
CA LEU A 99 -6.02 -12.45 -11.67
C LEU A 99 -7.40 -11.96 -12.12
N ARG A 100 -7.90 -10.88 -11.51
CA ARG A 100 -9.19 -10.26 -11.85
C ARG A 100 -9.22 -9.76 -13.30
N LEU A 101 -8.10 -9.26 -13.82
CA LEU A 101 -7.94 -8.82 -15.20
C LEU A 101 -7.65 -9.96 -16.18
N GLY A 102 -7.54 -11.21 -15.69
CA GLY A 102 -7.34 -12.39 -16.52
C GLY A 102 -5.89 -12.63 -16.92
N ALA A 103 -4.93 -12.19 -16.10
CA ALA A 103 -3.53 -12.52 -16.28
C ALA A 103 -3.32 -14.04 -16.34
N ARG A 104 -2.51 -14.47 -17.31
CA ARG A 104 -2.13 -15.88 -17.49
C ARG A 104 -0.73 -16.11 -16.93
N SER A 105 -0.49 -17.30 -16.40
CA SER A 105 0.86 -17.69 -15.98
C SER A 105 1.88 -17.46 -17.11
N GLY A 106 3.00 -16.83 -16.78
CA GLY A 106 4.03 -16.43 -17.74
C GLY A 106 3.70 -15.17 -18.54
N CYS A 107 2.72 -14.36 -18.13
CA CYS A 107 2.55 -13.02 -18.72
C CYS A 107 3.61 -12.06 -18.19
N ALA A 108 4.09 -11.17 -19.06
CA ALA A 108 5.00 -10.11 -18.65
C ALA A 108 4.27 -9.09 -17.78
N VAL A 109 4.79 -8.81 -16.59
CA VAL A 109 4.31 -7.75 -15.70
C VAL A 109 5.41 -6.73 -15.54
N THR A 110 5.10 -5.48 -15.84
CA THR A 110 6.04 -4.35 -15.75
C THR A 110 5.65 -3.44 -14.61
N ILE A 111 6.60 -3.14 -13.73
CA ILE A 111 6.45 -2.22 -12.60
C ILE A 111 7.64 -1.25 -12.63
N GLY A 112 7.37 0.03 -12.90
CA GLY A 112 8.44 1.00 -13.16
C GLY A 112 9.33 0.55 -14.31
N GLU A 113 10.63 0.45 -14.06
CA GLU A 113 11.65 0.04 -15.05
C GLU A 113 11.89 -1.48 -15.08
N MET A 114 11.20 -2.26 -14.25
CA MET A 114 11.42 -3.71 -14.13
C MET A 114 10.26 -4.49 -14.74
N THR A 115 10.60 -5.46 -15.60
CA THR A 115 9.64 -6.41 -16.18
C THR A 115 10.02 -7.83 -15.76
N PHE A 116 9.03 -8.61 -15.32
CA PHE A 116 9.21 -10.01 -14.95
C PHE A 116 8.05 -10.88 -15.44
N ASP A 117 8.30 -12.18 -15.57
CA ASP A 117 7.27 -13.16 -15.88
C ASP A 117 6.46 -13.47 -14.63
N TRP A 118 5.15 -13.27 -14.70
CA TRP A 118 4.27 -13.50 -13.55
C TRP A 118 3.91 -14.98 -13.42
N GLU A 119 4.25 -15.55 -12.27
CA GLU A 119 3.81 -16.89 -11.86
C GLU A 119 2.88 -16.80 -10.64
N PRO A 120 1.62 -17.23 -10.76
CA PRO A 120 0.69 -17.18 -9.63
C PRO A 120 1.16 -18.10 -8.50
N GLN A 121 1.28 -17.56 -7.28
CA GLN A 121 1.62 -18.34 -6.09
C GLN A 121 0.51 -19.34 -5.71
N THR A 122 -0.72 -19.08 -6.16
CA THR A 122 -1.90 -19.94 -5.98
C THR A 122 -2.38 -20.44 -7.35
N PRO A 123 -2.45 -21.76 -7.59
CA PRO A 123 -2.96 -22.27 -8.85
C PRO A 123 -4.45 -21.91 -9.00
N ALA A 124 -4.73 -20.97 -9.90
CA ALA A 124 -6.03 -20.72 -10.53
C ALA A 124 -7.27 -20.71 -9.60
N GLY A 125 -7.57 -19.57 -8.99
CA GLY A 125 -8.95 -19.11 -8.78
C GLY A 125 -9.83 -19.85 -7.76
N GLU A 126 -9.35 -20.90 -7.09
CA GLU A 126 -10.08 -21.51 -5.98
C GLU A 126 -9.55 -20.92 -4.66
N PRO A 127 -10.38 -20.28 -3.81
CA PRO A 127 -9.96 -19.96 -2.47
C PRO A 127 -9.66 -21.30 -1.80
N VAL A 128 -8.38 -21.59 -1.58
CA VAL A 128 -7.98 -22.70 -0.72
C VAL A 128 -8.53 -22.34 0.65
N ALA A 129 -9.72 -22.85 0.96
CA ALA A 129 -10.29 -22.78 2.28
C ALA A 129 -9.17 -23.24 3.21
N MET A 130 -8.69 -22.35 4.08
CA MET A 130 -7.66 -22.69 5.05
C MET A 130 -8.19 -23.89 5.82
N SER A 131 -7.73 -25.09 5.46
CA SER A 131 -8.00 -26.30 6.22
C SER A 131 -7.45 -26.04 7.61
N GLY A 132 -8.28 -26.30 8.62
CA GLY A 132 -7.95 -26.02 10.01
C GLY A 132 -6.54 -26.52 10.36
N ARG A 133 -5.86 -25.76 11.23
CA ARG A 133 -4.54 -26.08 11.79
C ARG A 133 -4.33 -27.59 11.91
N GLY A 134 -3.41 -28.13 11.11
CA GLY A 134 -2.97 -29.53 11.22
C GLY A 134 -3.35 -30.47 10.07
N THR A 135 -3.93 -29.99 8.97
CA THR A 135 -4.12 -30.82 7.76
C THR A 135 -3.47 -30.17 6.55
N ASP A 136 -2.25 -30.60 6.24
CA ASP A 136 -1.53 -30.23 5.02
C ASP A 136 -1.99 -31.14 3.85
N PRO A 137 -2.64 -30.61 2.81
CA PRO A 137 -3.04 -31.38 1.62
C PRO A 137 -1.85 -32.02 0.90
N ARG A 138 -0.63 -31.52 1.09
CA ARG A 138 0.59 -32.10 0.51
C ARG A 138 0.93 -33.47 1.10
N LEU A 139 0.42 -33.80 2.29
CA LEU A 139 0.63 -35.09 2.93
C LEU A 139 -0.37 -36.17 2.50
N ASP A 140 -1.43 -35.82 1.75
CA ASP A 140 -2.47 -36.77 1.33
C ASP A 140 -2.13 -37.51 0.02
N SER A 141 -0.97 -37.25 -0.56
CA SER A 141 -0.43 -38.03 -1.68
C SER A 141 0.27 -39.31 -1.19
N ASN A 142 -0.41 -40.12 -0.37
CA ASN A 142 0.20 -41.31 0.20
C ASN A 142 0.25 -42.45 -0.84
N LYS A 143 1.27 -42.45 -1.70
CA LYS A 143 1.74 -43.63 -2.47
C LYS A 143 2.34 -44.73 -1.58
N ARG A 144 1.91 -44.89 -0.32
CA ARG A 144 2.26 -46.06 0.50
C ARG A 144 1.21 -47.13 0.32
N VAL A 145 1.64 -48.25 -0.26
CA VAL A 145 0.95 -49.54 -0.23
C VAL A 145 0.43 -49.81 1.19
N GLY A 146 -0.89 -49.80 1.32
CA GLY A 146 -1.58 -49.94 2.61
C GLY A 146 -1.28 -51.29 3.28
N ALA A 147 -1.44 -51.38 4.60
CA ALA A 147 -1.21 -52.64 5.33
C ALA A 147 -2.08 -53.79 4.80
N ALA A 148 -3.31 -53.49 4.35
CA ALA A 148 -4.21 -54.44 3.70
C ALA A 148 -3.66 -54.96 2.36
N GLU A 149 -3.06 -54.06 1.56
CA GLU A 149 -2.49 -54.41 0.26
C GLU A 149 -1.19 -55.22 0.41
N ARG A 150 -0.36 -54.91 1.43
CA ARG A 150 0.79 -55.74 1.83
C ARG A 150 0.37 -57.14 2.28
N LYS A 151 -0.74 -57.26 3.02
CA LYS A 151 -1.29 -58.56 3.45
C LYS A 151 -1.82 -59.37 2.26
N ALA A 152 -2.48 -58.71 1.30
CA ALA A 152 -2.96 -59.33 0.07
C ALA A 152 -1.81 -59.79 -0.85
N ALA A 153 -0.74 -59.00 -0.96
CA ALA A 153 0.47 -59.38 -1.71
C ALA A 153 1.20 -60.58 -1.07
N ARG A 154 1.21 -60.68 0.27
CA ARG A 154 1.77 -61.84 0.98
C ARG A 154 0.92 -63.10 0.82
N SER A 155 -0.41 -62.98 0.79
CA SER A 155 -1.30 -64.13 0.53
C SER A 155 -1.09 -64.70 -0.86
N ARG A 156 -1.05 -63.83 -1.89
CA ARG A 156 -0.80 -64.24 -3.28
C ARG A 156 0.54 -64.95 -3.50
N ARG A 157 1.59 -64.59 -2.73
CA ARG A 157 2.87 -65.32 -2.77
C ARG A 157 2.81 -66.72 -2.16
N ARG A 158 1.84 -67.01 -1.28
CA ARG A 158 1.67 -68.33 -0.67
C ARG A 158 0.82 -69.26 -1.54
N GLU A 159 -0.13 -68.72 -2.29
CA GLU A 159 -0.98 -69.48 -3.21
C GLU A 159 -0.21 -69.98 -4.45
N HIS A 160 0.90 -69.32 -4.83
CA HIS A 160 1.72 -69.70 -5.99
C HIS A 160 2.89 -70.64 -5.64
N GLY A 161 2.96 -71.15 -4.41
CA GLY A 161 4.05 -72.00 -3.92
C GLY A 161 3.64 -73.42 -3.55
N ASP A 162 2.42 -73.84 -3.90
CA ASP A 162 1.92 -75.20 -3.66
C ASP A 162 1.37 -75.74 -5.00
N GLY A 163 2.28 -76.31 -5.79
CA GLY A 163 2.07 -76.91 -7.11
C GLY A 163 3.30 -77.70 -7.53
#